data_AF-A0A8C8EE62-F1
#
_entry.id   AF-A0A8C8EE62-F1
#
_cell.length_a   1.000
_cell.length_b   1.000
_cell.length_c   1.000
_cell.angle_alpha   90.00
_cell.angle_beta   90.00
_cell.angle_gamma   90.00
#
_symmetry.space_group_name_H-M   'P 1'
#
loop_
_entity.id
_entity.type
_entity.pdbx_description
1 polymer ?
#
loop_
_entity_poly.entity_id
_entity_poly.type
_entity_poly.pdbx_seq_one_letter_code
_entity_poly.pdbx_strand_id
1 'polypeptide(L)'
;METAVTKLQTMFQKAESDLDYIQHRLEFEIMKSLPDDPAAEENPIALLEEISVVKSRYKMLCMQLEKIYIEQRESMKAIRAALGNTVKVVQVLQQHVDVERLPLSEEERTAAQQLTCQTAKEVESLVEEVGFASDCSQFEVAQKS
;
A
#
# COMPACT_ATOMS: atom_id res chain seq x y z
N MET A 1 -26.91 -54.77 22.63
CA MET A 1 -26.74 -53.68 21.65
C MET A 1 -27.61 -52.49 22.03
N GLU A 2 -28.91 -52.68 22.24
CA GLU A 2 -29.86 -51.61 22.62
C GLU A 2 -29.43 -50.77 23.82
N THR A 3 -28.98 -51.39 24.92
CA THR A 3 -28.50 -50.66 26.11
C THR A 3 -27.34 -49.70 25.83
N ALA A 4 -26.42 -50.08 24.94
CA ALA A 4 -25.29 -49.22 24.56
C ALA A 4 -25.76 -48.05 23.68
N VAL A 5 -26.73 -48.29 22.80
CA VAL A 5 -27.35 -47.25 21.96
C VAL A 5 -28.13 -46.27 22.81
N THR A 6 -28.95 -46.74 23.77
CA THR A 6 -29.67 -45.86 24.70
C THR A 6 -28.70 -45.02 25.53
N LYS A 7 -27.62 -45.62 26.06
CA LYS A 7 -26.59 -44.88 26.80
C LYS A 7 -25.94 -43.80 25.95
N LEU A 8 -25.61 -44.12 24.69
CA LEU A 8 -25.02 -43.17 23.76
C LEU A 8 -26.00 -42.04 23.41
N GLN A 9 -27.27 -42.36 23.18
CA GLN A 9 -28.32 -41.37 22.95
C GLN A 9 -28.46 -40.41 24.14
N THR A 10 -28.45 -40.93 25.37
CA THR A 10 -28.49 -40.08 26.58
C THR A 10 -27.25 -39.20 26.70
N MET A 11 -26.06 -39.69 26.32
CA MET A 11 -24.85 -38.87 26.30
C MET A 11 -24.97 -37.72 25.28
N PHE A 12 -25.53 -37.98 24.09
CA PHE A 12 -25.76 -36.94 23.09
C PHE A 12 -26.81 -35.92 23.54
N GLN A 13 -27.94 -36.37 24.09
CA GLN A 13 -28.96 -35.47 24.63
C GLN A 13 -28.41 -34.58 25.75
N LYS A 14 -27.58 -35.15 26.63
CA LYS A 14 -26.91 -34.38 27.67
C LYS A 14 -25.93 -33.37 27.07
N ALA A 15 -25.09 -33.80 26.13
CA ALA A 15 -24.12 -32.91 25.48
C ALA A 15 -24.80 -31.75 24.74
N GLU A 16 -25.92 -32.01 24.07
CA GLU A 16 -26.75 -30.99 23.42
C GLU A 16 -27.30 -30.00 24.46
N SER A 17 -27.93 -30.49 25.53
CA SER A 17 -28.44 -29.62 26.60
C SER A 17 -27.35 -28.83 27.34
N ASP A 18 -26.14 -29.40 27.48
CA ASP A 18 -24.99 -28.71 28.08
C ASP A 18 -24.51 -27.57 27.16
N LEU A 19 -24.50 -27.77 25.84
CA LEU A 19 -24.15 -26.74 24.85
C LEU A 19 -25.18 -25.60 24.83
N ASP A 20 -26.47 -25.94 24.85
CA ASP A 20 -27.56 -24.95 24.92
C ASP A 20 -27.44 -24.09 26.19
N TYR A 21 -27.12 -24.71 27.33
CA TYR A 21 -26.90 -23.99 28.58
C TYR A 21 -25.71 -23.04 28.50
N ILE A 22 -24.59 -23.49 27.91
CA ILE A 22 -23.41 -22.64 27.71
C ILE A 22 -23.75 -21.45 26.81
N GLN A 23 -24.44 -21.67 25.69
CA GLN A 23 -24.84 -20.62 24.77
C GLN A 23 -25.69 -19.57 25.48
N HIS A 24 -26.76 -19.97 26.17
CA HIS A 24 -27.64 -19.03 26.87
C HIS A 24 -26.94 -18.27 27.99
N ARG A 25 -26.00 -18.91 28.69
CA ARG A 25 -25.22 -18.21 29.73
C ARG A 25 -24.32 -17.14 29.12
N LEU A 26 -23.67 -17.45 28.00
CA LEU A 26 -22.83 -16.49 27.27
C LEU A 26 -23.65 -15.32 26.71
N GLU A 27 -24.79 -15.61 26.07
CA GLU A 27 -25.70 -14.58 25.56
C GLU A 27 -26.13 -13.62 26.68
N PHE A 28 -26.52 -14.17 27.83
CA PHE A 28 -26.90 -13.37 29.00
C PHE A 28 -25.74 -12.53 29.54
N GLU A 29 -24.54 -13.11 29.68
CA GLU A 29 -23.36 -12.40 30.16
C GLU A 29 -22.96 -11.25 29.21
N ILE A 30 -22.96 -11.49 27.88
CA ILE A 30 -22.66 -10.49 26.84
C ILE A 30 -23.67 -9.33 26.89
N MET A 31 -24.97 -9.64 26.93
CA MET A 31 -26.02 -8.62 26.99
C MET A 31 -25.94 -7.79 28.28
N LYS A 32 -25.54 -8.41 29.40
CA LYS A 32 -25.37 -7.72 30.68
C LYS A 32 -24.10 -6.86 30.73
N SER A 33 -23.04 -7.26 30.03
CA SER A 33 -21.78 -6.51 29.98
C SER A 33 -21.83 -5.28 29.07
N LEU A 34 -22.91 -5.11 28.29
CA LEU A 34 -23.05 -4.00 27.37
C LEU A 34 -23.07 -2.66 28.14
N PRO A 35 -22.25 -1.66 27.77
CA PRO A 35 -22.31 -0.34 28.37
C PRO A 35 -23.68 0.32 28.13
N ASP A 36 -24.12 1.20 29.04
CA ASP A 36 -25.35 2.01 28.85
C ASP A 36 -25.26 2.92 27.61
N ASP A 37 -24.04 3.22 27.14
CA ASP A 37 -23.78 3.93 25.90
C ASP A 37 -23.24 2.96 24.82
N PRO A 38 -24.09 2.53 23.86
CA PRO A 38 -23.70 1.62 22.80
C PRO A 38 -22.73 2.23 21.77
N ALA A 39 -22.45 3.54 21.85
CA ALA A 39 -21.49 4.20 20.96
C ALA A 39 -20.02 3.89 21.28
N ALA A 40 -19.74 3.27 22.43
CA ALA A 40 -18.38 2.97 22.88
C ALA A 40 -17.82 1.61 22.39
N GLU A 41 -18.68 0.72 21.85
CA GLU A 41 -18.25 -0.61 21.43
C GLU A 41 -18.02 -0.66 19.92
N GLU A 42 -16.76 -0.81 19.52
CA GLU A 42 -16.38 -0.97 18.13
C GLU A 42 -16.86 -2.32 17.60
N ASN A 43 -17.68 -2.30 16.54
CA ASN A 43 -18.11 -3.54 15.88
C ASN A 43 -16.93 -4.14 15.09
N PRO A 44 -16.41 -5.32 15.47
CA PRO A 44 -15.24 -5.90 14.81
C PRO A 44 -15.50 -6.25 13.34
N ILE A 45 -16.75 -6.55 12.96
CA ILE A 45 -17.11 -6.81 11.55
C ILE A 45 -16.99 -5.53 10.73
N ALA A 46 -17.56 -4.42 11.23
CA ALA A 46 -17.46 -3.13 10.56
C ALA A 46 -15.99 -2.65 10.46
N LEU A 47 -15.22 -2.84 11.53
CA LEU A 47 -13.79 -2.50 11.53
C LEU A 47 -13.00 -3.29 10.48
N LEU A 48 -13.30 -4.59 10.30
CA LEU A 48 -12.66 -5.40 9.26
C LEU A 48 -13.00 -4.92 7.84
N GLU A 49 -14.23 -4.47 7.61
CA GLU A 49 -14.65 -3.87 6.33
C GLU A 49 -13.91 -2.55 6.07
N GLU A 50 -13.83 -1.67 7.08
CA GLU A 50 -13.10 -0.41 6.99
C GLU A 50 -11.61 -0.62 6.70
N ILE A 51 -10.96 -1.54 7.42
CA ILE A 51 -9.55 -1.89 7.18
C ILE A 51 -9.35 -2.39 5.75
N SER A 52 -10.29 -3.19 5.23
CA SER A 52 -10.23 -3.69 3.85
C SER A 52 -10.31 -2.56 2.82
N VAL A 53 -11.20 -1.59 3.05
CA VAL A 53 -11.31 -0.39 2.21
C VAL A 53 -10.01 0.43 2.27
N VAL A 54 -9.49 0.72 3.46
CA VAL A 54 -8.25 1.49 3.64
C VAL A 54 -7.07 0.81 2.96
N LYS A 55 -6.93 -0.52 3.12
CA LYS A 55 -5.88 -1.31 2.47
C LYS A 55 -5.97 -1.23 0.94
N SER A 56 -7.18 -1.31 0.38
CA SER A 56 -7.39 -1.20 -1.08
C SER A 56 -6.98 0.18 -1.61
N ARG A 57 -7.35 1.25 -0.89
CA ARG A 57 -7.02 2.63 -1.24
C ARG A 57 -5.52 2.89 -1.14
N TYR A 58 -4.86 2.37 -0.09
CA TYR A 58 -3.42 2.46 0.05
C TYR A 58 -2.71 1.80 -1.13
N LYS A 59 -3.11 0.56 -1.49
CA LYS A 59 -2.54 -0.15 -2.65
C LYS A 59 -2.70 0.65 -3.93
N MET A 60 -3.88 1.22 -4.17
CA MET A 60 -4.12 2.06 -5.35
C MET A 60 -3.21 3.29 -5.37
N LEU A 61 -3.04 3.97 -4.24
CA LEU A 61 -2.18 5.14 -4.12
C LEU A 61 -0.71 4.80 -4.38
N CYS A 62 -0.22 3.67 -3.86
CA CYS A 62 1.14 3.19 -4.13
C CYS A 62 1.38 2.97 -5.63
N MET A 63 0.45 2.30 -6.33
CA MET A 63 0.58 2.07 -7.77
C MET A 63 0.56 3.39 -8.57
N GLN A 64 -0.30 4.33 -8.17
CA GLN A 64 -0.35 5.65 -8.81
C GLN A 64 0.96 6.41 -8.61
N LEU A 65 1.51 6.38 -7.40
CA LEU A 65 2.77 7.04 -7.07
C LEU A 65 3.94 6.43 -7.87
N GLU A 66 4.03 5.10 -7.94
CA GLU A 66 5.05 4.41 -8.73
C GLU A 66 4.98 4.80 -10.21
N LYS A 67 3.77 4.82 -10.78
CA LYS A 67 3.55 5.25 -12.17
C LYS A 67 4.03 6.69 -12.40
N ILE A 68 3.61 7.62 -11.53
CA ILE A 68 4.00 9.04 -11.63
C ILE A 68 5.52 9.17 -11.51
N TYR A 69 6.15 8.43 -10.59
CA TYR A 69 7.59 8.45 -10.40
C TYR A 69 8.34 8.00 -11.66
N ILE A 70 7.91 6.90 -12.27
CA ILE A 70 8.50 6.39 -13.52
C ILE A 70 8.35 7.44 -14.63
N GLU A 71 7.14 7.98 -14.82
CA GLU A 71 6.85 8.99 -15.86
C GLU A 71 7.67 10.27 -15.65
N GLN A 72 7.81 10.75 -14.41
CA GLN A 72 8.63 11.91 -14.07
C GLN A 72 10.11 11.66 -14.38
N ARG A 73 10.63 10.48 -14.01
CA ARG A 73 12.01 10.10 -14.27
C ARG A 73 12.30 10.02 -15.77
N GLU A 74 11.39 9.41 -16.53
CA GLU A 74 11.51 9.30 -17.99
C GLU A 74 11.41 10.66 -18.68
N SER A 75 10.47 11.50 -18.25
CA SER A 75 10.31 12.87 -18.74
C SER A 75 11.59 13.70 -18.50
N MET A 76 12.13 13.67 -17.27
CA MET A 76 13.38 14.37 -16.94
C MET A 76 14.56 13.85 -17.75
N LYS A 77 14.66 12.53 -17.98
CA LYS A 77 15.68 11.94 -18.85
C LYS A 77 15.56 12.45 -20.29
N ALA A 78 14.34 12.52 -20.82
CA ALA A 78 14.07 13.02 -22.17
C ALA A 78 14.41 14.52 -22.31
N ILE A 79 14.02 15.35 -21.33
CA ILE A 79 14.35 16.78 -21.30
C ILE A 79 15.87 16.99 -21.33
N ARG A 80 16.62 16.26 -20.49
CA ARG A 80 18.09 16.35 -20.46
C ARG A 80 18.72 15.94 -21.79
N ALA A 81 18.22 14.88 -22.41
CA ALA A 81 18.73 14.42 -23.70
C ALA A 81 18.46 15.46 -24.81
N ALA A 82 17.24 16.01 -24.86
CA ALA A 82 16.87 17.04 -25.82
C ALA A 82 17.72 18.31 -25.63
N LEU A 83 17.87 18.78 -24.40
CA LEU A 83 18.69 19.96 -24.09
C LEU A 83 20.16 19.72 -24.46
N GLY A 84 20.72 18.55 -24.10
CA GLY A 84 22.09 18.18 -24.45
C GLY A 84 22.33 18.14 -25.96
N ASN A 85 21.36 17.67 -26.74
CA ASN A 85 21.44 17.68 -28.20
C ASN A 85 21.36 19.10 -28.76
N THR A 86 20.44 19.93 -28.25
CA THR A 86 20.30 21.34 -28.66
C THR A 86 21.59 22.11 -28.40
N VAL A 87 22.21 21.95 -27.23
CA VAL A 87 23.49 22.59 -26.89
C VAL A 87 24.59 22.20 -27.88
N LYS A 88 24.67 20.91 -28.27
CA LYS A 88 25.63 20.45 -29.28
C LYS A 88 25.37 21.11 -30.64
N VAL A 89 24.12 21.17 -31.08
CA VAL A 89 23.75 21.80 -32.36
C VAL A 89 24.11 23.29 -32.36
N VAL A 90 23.75 24.02 -31.31
CA VAL A 90 24.09 25.45 -31.17
C VAL A 90 25.60 25.65 -31.20
N GLN A 91 26.37 24.80 -30.52
CA GLN A 91 27.83 24.89 -30.52
C GLN A 91 28.44 24.67 -31.91
N VAL A 92 27.93 23.71 -32.69
CA VAL A 92 28.37 23.47 -34.07
C VAL A 92 28.06 24.68 -34.96
N LEU A 93 26.88 25.28 -34.81
CA LEU A 93 26.49 26.47 -35.59
C LEU A 93 27.34 27.69 -35.23
N GLN A 94 27.61 27.91 -33.94
CA GLN A 94 28.48 29.01 -33.48
C GLN A 94 29.91 28.88 -34.05
N GLN A 95 30.45 27.67 -34.09
CA GLN A 95 31.77 27.40 -34.70
C GLN A 95 31.80 27.71 -36.20
N HIS A 96 30.69 27.53 -36.90
CA HIS A 96 30.60 27.81 -38.35
C HIS A 96 30.48 29.30 -38.70
N VAL A 97 29.99 30.14 -37.79
CA VAL A 97 29.68 31.56 -38.03
C VAL A 97 30.70 32.49 -37.35
N ASP A 98 31.73 31.94 -36.70
CA ASP A 98 32.78 32.68 -35.96
C ASP A 98 32.22 33.72 -34.97
N VAL A 99 31.10 33.36 -34.32
CA VAL A 99 30.46 34.20 -33.29
C VAL A 99 31.11 33.93 -31.94
N GLU A 100 31.56 34.99 -31.28
CA GLU A 100 32.18 34.91 -29.96
C GLU A 100 31.21 34.31 -28.93
N ARG A 101 31.65 33.25 -28.24
CA ARG A 101 30.83 32.53 -27.26
C ARG A 101 30.92 33.23 -25.90
N LEU A 102 29.84 33.85 -25.47
CA LEU A 102 29.73 34.38 -24.11
C LEU A 102 29.71 33.23 -23.09
N PRO A 103 30.42 33.36 -21.96
CA PRO A 103 30.34 32.38 -20.89
C PRO A 103 28.93 32.36 -20.30
N LEU A 104 28.48 31.18 -19.89
CA LEU A 104 27.20 31.02 -19.20
C LEU A 104 27.16 31.87 -17.93
N SER A 105 26.02 32.50 -17.67
CA SER A 105 25.78 33.21 -16.42
C SER A 105 25.79 32.26 -15.22
N GLU A 106 25.89 32.80 -14.00
CA GLU A 106 25.85 31.97 -12.79
C GLU A 106 24.53 31.21 -12.65
N GLU A 107 23.42 31.82 -13.04
CA GLU A 107 22.09 31.21 -13.03
C GLU A 107 22.02 30.04 -14.03
N GLU A 108 22.53 30.22 -15.25
CA GLU A 108 22.58 29.18 -16.27
C GLU A 108 23.47 28.00 -15.86
N ARG A 109 24.61 28.30 -15.22
CA ARG A 109 25.52 27.28 -14.70
C ARG A 109 24.88 26.47 -13.57
N THR A 110 24.16 27.14 -12.68
CA THR A 110 23.43 26.50 -11.57
C THR A 110 22.29 25.63 -12.10
N ALA A 111 21.51 26.12 -13.07
CA ALA A 111 20.45 25.37 -13.71
C ALA A 111 20.98 24.11 -14.42
N ALA A 112 22.11 24.22 -15.12
CA ALA A 112 22.77 23.08 -15.75
C ALA A 112 23.22 22.03 -14.72
N GLN A 113 23.78 22.45 -13.59
CA GLN A 113 24.17 21.54 -12.50
C GLN A 113 22.96 20.81 -11.89
N GLN A 114 21.87 21.52 -11.61
CA GLN A 114 20.65 20.91 -11.06
C GLN A 114 20.03 19.88 -12.02
N LEU A 115 20.02 20.21 -13.32
CA LEU A 115 19.60 19.27 -14.36
C LEU A 115 20.48 18.03 -14.44
N THR A 116 21.74 18.09 -14.00
CA THR A 116 22.67 16.96 -14.07
C THR A 116 22.70 16.12 -12.76
N CYS A 117 22.35 16.72 -11.62
CA CYS A 117 22.57 16.10 -10.29
C CYS A 117 21.38 15.30 -9.71
N GLN A 118 20.14 15.42 -10.19
CA GLN A 118 18.96 14.87 -9.50
C GLN A 118 18.36 13.61 -10.15
N THR A 119 19.06 12.46 -10.14
CA THR A 119 18.38 11.17 -10.46
C THR A 119 18.90 9.96 -9.68
N ALA A 120 20.07 10.05 -9.04
CA ALA A 120 20.67 8.89 -8.39
C ALA A 120 20.50 8.87 -6.85
N LYS A 121 20.41 10.02 -6.16
CA LYS A 121 20.68 10.06 -4.71
C LYS A 121 19.47 10.14 -3.77
N GLU A 122 18.26 10.40 -4.23
CA GLU A 122 17.12 10.63 -3.32
C GLU A 122 16.09 9.51 -3.26
N VAL A 123 16.11 8.52 -4.16
CA VAL A 123 15.03 7.52 -4.23
C VAL A 123 15.47 6.10 -3.87
N GLU A 124 16.77 5.80 -3.95
CA GLU A 124 17.29 4.52 -3.45
C GLU A 124 17.09 4.38 -1.93
N SER A 125 17.14 5.47 -1.17
CA SER A 125 16.87 5.46 0.27
C SER A 125 15.38 5.36 0.63
N LEU A 126 14.46 5.74 -0.26
CA LEU A 126 13.01 5.63 -0.04
C LEU A 126 12.44 4.28 -0.49
N VAL A 127 13.11 3.63 -1.44
CA VAL A 127 12.74 2.29 -1.94
C VAL A 127 13.24 1.18 -1.02
N GLU A 128 14.38 1.35 -0.34
CA GLU A 128 14.87 0.35 0.63
C GLU A 128 14.12 0.37 1.98
N GLU A 129 13.56 1.51 2.40
CA GLU A 129 12.91 1.61 3.72
C GLU A 129 11.42 1.18 3.70
N VAL A 130 10.80 1.14 2.52
CA VAL A 130 9.43 0.65 2.36
C VAL A 130 9.49 -0.70 1.69
N GLY A 131 9.47 -1.77 2.49
CA GLY A 131 9.29 -3.15 2.02
C GLY A 131 7.99 -3.27 1.23
N PHE A 132 8.06 -3.00 -0.07
CA PHE A 132 6.93 -3.04 -0.98
C PHE A 132 6.51 -4.49 -1.19
N ALA A 133 5.44 -4.87 -0.52
CA ALA A 133 4.50 -5.90 -0.94
C ALA A 133 5.13 -7.23 -1.39
N SER A 134 5.83 -7.91 -0.49
CA SER A 134 5.87 -9.37 -0.52
C SER A 134 5.08 -9.88 0.68
N ASP A 135 4.19 -10.83 0.43
CA ASP A 135 3.31 -11.49 1.41
C ASP A 135 2.10 -10.69 1.93
N CYS A 136 1.12 -10.50 1.04
CA CYS A 136 -0.28 -10.54 1.49
C CYS A 136 -1.16 -11.41 0.58
N SER A 137 -0.58 -12.49 0.05
CA SER A 137 -1.29 -13.52 -0.71
C SER A 137 -1.68 -14.74 0.13
N GLN A 138 -1.44 -14.74 1.45
CA GLN A 138 -1.69 -15.92 2.30
C GLN A 138 -3.04 -15.93 3.03
N PHE A 139 -3.88 -14.89 2.95
CA PHE A 139 -5.16 -14.85 3.66
C PHE A 139 -6.42 -15.06 2.78
N GLU A 140 -6.27 -15.35 1.48
CA GLU A 140 -7.41 -15.49 0.57
C GLU A 140 -7.96 -16.93 0.42
N VAL A 141 -7.53 -17.88 1.25
CA VAL A 141 -7.98 -19.30 1.15
C VAL A 141 -8.95 -19.73 2.27
N ALA A 142 -9.26 -18.89 3.27
CA ALA A 142 -10.03 -19.34 4.44
C ALA A 142 -11.51 -18.90 4.49
N GLN A 143 -12.15 -18.54 3.38
CA GLN A 143 -13.59 -18.22 3.34
C GLN A 143 -14.36 -18.91 2.20
N LYS A 144 -13.96 -20.14 1.85
CA LYS A 144 -14.80 -21.00 1.00
C LYS A 144 -14.66 -22.46 1.41
N SER A 145 -15.31 -22.83 2.51
CA SER A 145 -15.66 -24.21 2.86
C SER A 145 -16.88 -24.17 3.76
#